data_AF-A0A3D0C9S7-F1
#
_entry.id   AF-A0A3D0C9S7-F1
#
_cell.length_a   1.000
_cell.length_b   1.000
_cell.length_c   1.000
_cell.angle_alpha   90.00
_cell.angle_beta   90.00
_cell.angle_gamma   90.00
#
_symmetry.space_group_name_H-M   'P 1'
#
loop_
_entity.id
_entity.type
_entity.pdbx_description
1 polymer ?
#
loop_
_entity_poly.entity_id
_entity_poly.type
_entity_poly.pdbx_seq_one_letter_code
_entity_poly.pdbx_strand_id
1 'polypeptide(L)'
;HWLKYRLPKRYIRHDSKPVCIGQKQKWFLLKLTAAESSVDLLHSSHPEFDDWRWVSYWYPVRQVVSFKRDVYRMVMKEFANFALPLTYERRPDRRKRRA
;
A
#
# COMPACT_ATOMS: atom_id res chain seq x y z
N HIS A 1 10.69 8.89 -1.48
CA HIS A 1 10.02 9.63 -0.38
C HIS A 1 9.85 8.74 0.85
N TRP A 2 9.97 9.26 2.07
CA TRP A 2 9.65 8.52 3.30
C TRP A 2 8.23 8.84 3.75
N LEU A 3 7.41 7.81 3.98
CA LEU A 3 6.06 7.97 4.52
C LEU A 3 6.03 7.55 5.98
N LYS A 4 5.11 8.13 6.75
CA LYS A 4 5.03 7.93 8.19
C LYS A 4 3.59 7.77 8.63
N TYR A 5 3.37 6.91 9.62
CA TYR A 5 2.13 6.87 10.39
C TYR A 5 2.44 6.71 11.87
N ARG A 6 1.50 7.12 12.72
CA ARG A 6 1.55 6.89 14.16
C ARG A 6 0.66 5.73 14.55
N LEU A 7 1.07 4.96 15.55
CA LEU A 7 0.24 3.92 16.14
C LEU A 7 -0.83 4.57 17.04
N PRO A 8 -2.09 4.11 16.99
CA PRO A 8 -3.08 4.43 18.02
C PRO A 8 -2.57 4.01 19.40
N LYS A 9 -2.91 4.78 20.45
CA LYS A 9 -2.41 4.55 21.83
C LYS A 9 -2.52 3.09 22.28
N ARG A 10 -3.62 2.41 21.97
CA ARG A 10 -3.86 1.00 22.33
C ARG A 10 -2.91 -0.01 21.70
N TYR A 11 -2.22 0.34 20.61
CA TYR A 11 -1.24 -0.50 19.94
C TYR A 11 0.21 -0.14 20.32
N ILE A 12 0.41 0.86 21.18
CA ILE A 12 1.74 1.23 21.67
C ILE A 12 2.10 0.28 22.82
N ARG A 13 3.23 -0.42 22.65
CA ARG A 13 3.81 -1.32 23.64
C ARG A 13 4.72 -0.53 24.58
N HIS A 14 4.26 -0.29 25.81
CA HIS A 14 4.95 0.55 26.80
C HIS A 14 6.05 -0.20 27.57
N ASP A 15 6.07 -1.53 27.48
CA ASP A 15 7.11 -2.43 27.98
C ASP A 15 8.39 -2.37 27.13
N SER A 16 8.30 -1.98 25.87
CA SER A 16 9.46 -1.75 25.00
C SER A 16 10.14 -0.40 25.27
N LYS A 17 11.46 -0.41 25.52
CA LYS A 17 12.29 0.80 25.60
C LYS A 17 13.34 0.76 24.48
N PRO A 18 13.37 1.75 23.56
CA PRO A 18 12.51 2.93 23.49
C PRO A 18 11.08 2.62 23.00
N VAL A 19 10.12 3.44 23.43
CA VAL A 19 8.71 3.27 23.04
C VAL A 19 8.54 3.55 21.54
N CYS A 20 8.07 2.54 20.81
CA CYS A 20 7.76 2.68 19.39
C CYS A 20 6.38 3.34 19.20
N ILE A 21 6.36 4.55 18.63
CA ILE A 21 5.13 5.34 18.45
C ILE A 21 4.53 5.25 17.03
N GLY A 22 5.17 4.52 16.12
CA GLY A 22 4.84 4.57 14.70
C GLY A 22 5.90 3.96 13.81
N GLN A 23 5.74 4.10 12.51
CA GLN A 23 6.71 3.62 11.52
C GLN A 23 7.01 4.69 10.48
N LYS A 24 8.27 4.66 10.01
CA LYS A 24 8.77 5.43 8.87
C LYS A 24 9.13 4.43 7.79
N GLN A 25 8.50 4.52 6.62
CA GLN A 25 8.52 3.48 5.59
C GLN A 25 8.92 4.03 4.22
N LYS A 26 9.62 3.20 3.44
CA LYS A 26 9.78 3.34 2.00
C LYS A 26 8.98 2.22 1.34
N TRP A 27 8.30 2.57 0.25
CA TRP A 27 7.47 1.63 -0.50
C TRP A 27 8.09 1.36 -1.86
N PHE A 28 7.90 0.14 -2.34
CA PHE A 28 8.38 -0.32 -3.63
C PHE A 28 7.20 -0.93 -4.39
N LEU A 29 7.13 -0.65 -5.69
CA LEU A 29 6.21 -1.31 -6.61
C LEU A 29 6.95 -2.44 -7.31
N LEU A 30 6.43 -3.65 -7.22
CA LEU A 30 7.02 -4.84 -7.84
C LEU A 30 6.00 -5.48 -8.79
N LYS A 31 6.51 -6.09 -9.86
CA LYS A 31 5.74 -6.94 -10.77
C LYS A 31 6.18 -8.38 -10.56
N LEU A 32 5.24 -9.27 -10.24
CA LEU A 32 5.53 -10.70 -10.17
C LEU A 32 5.82 -11.22 -11.59
N THR A 33 7.02 -11.75 -11.79
CA THR A 33 7.48 -12.34 -13.06
C THR A 33 7.56 -13.87 -13.01
N ALA A 34 7.53 -14.45 -11.81
CA ALA A 34 7.48 -15.88 -11.57
C ALA A 34 6.03 -16.40 -11.57
N ALA A 35 5.89 -17.73 -11.46
CA ALA A 35 4.58 -18.35 -11.27
C ALA A 35 3.98 -17.97 -9.90
N GLU A 36 2.66 -17.88 -9.82
CA GLU A 36 1.96 -17.57 -8.55
C GLU A 36 2.22 -18.63 -7.48
N SER A 37 2.40 -19.90 -7.88
CA SER A 37 2.76 -21.00 -7.00
C SER A 37 4.15 -20.86 -6.36
N SER A 38 4.98 -19.92 -6.83
CA SER A 38 6.28 -19.62 -6.23
C SER A 38 6.17 -18.71 -5.01
N VAL A 39 4.99 -18.15 -4.71
CA VAL A 39 4.76 -17.34 -3.51
C VAL A 39 4.53 -18.28 -2.31
N ASP A 40 5.56 -18.45 -1.49
CA ASP A 40 5.50 -19.21 -0.23
C ASP A 40 5.49 -18.24 0.97
N LEU A 41 4.36 -18.20 1.69
CA LEU A 41 4.18 -17.35 2.87
C LEU A 41 4.65 -18.03 4.18
N LEU A 42 4.82 -19.35 4.17
CA LEU A 42 5.09 -20.16 5.36
C LEU A 42 6.58 -20.45 5.58
N HIS A 43 7.45 -19.90 4.73
CA HIS A 43 8.89 -20.12 4.79
C HIS A 43 9.55 -19.61 6.09
N SER A 44 8.92 -18.66 6.79
CA SER A 44 9.40 -18.12 8.07
C SER A 44 8.91 -18.94 9.26
N SER A 45 9.72 -19.07 10.32
CA SER A 45 9.28 -19.67 11.60
C SER A 45 8.18 -18.88 12.30
N HIS A 46 8.01 -17.61 11.94
CA HIS A 46 6.90 -16.77 12.38
C HIS A 46 6.31 -16.06 11.14
N PRO A 47 5.38 -16.72 10.42
CA PRO A 47 4.75 -16.15 9.23
C PRO A 47 3.98 -14.87 9.55
N GLU A 48 4.09 -13.86 8.68
CA GLU A 48 3.29 -12.63 8.79
C GLU A 48 1.89 -12.80 8.19
N PHE A 49 1.76 -13.68 7.20
CA PHE A 49 0.55 -13.86 6.40
C PHE A 49 0.15 -15.33 6.33
N ASP A 50 -1.15 -15.59 6.40
CA ASP A 50 -1.71 -16.95 6.28
C ASP A 50 -2.05 -17.29 4.82
N ASP A 51 -2.48 -16.30 4.03
CA ASP A 51 -2.90 -16.47 2.64
C ASP A 51 -2.78 -15.15 1.85
N TRP A 52 -2.84 -15.22 0.51
CA TRP A 52 -2.84 -14.07 -0.37
C TRP A 52 -3.77 -14.26 -1.57
N ARG A 53 -4.23 -13.14 -2.13
CA ARG A 53 -4.99 -13.13 -3.38
C ARG A 53 -4.78 -11.83 -4.12
N TRP A 54 -4.89 -11.88 -5.44
CA TRP A 54 -4.99 -10.66 -6.23
C TRP A 54 -6.31 -9.93 -5.96
N VAL A 55 -6.23 -8.61 -5.90
CA VAL A 55 -7.38 -7.72 -5.69
C VAL A 55 -7.30 -6.53 -6.64
N SER A 56 -8.45 -5.89 -6.88
CA SER A 56 -8.46 -4.64 -7.65
C SER A 56 -7.56 -3.59 -6.99
N TYR A 57 -6.85 -2.80 -7.81
CA TYR A 57 -5.83 -1.86 -7.33
C TYR A 57 -6.31 -1.01 -6.16
N TRP A 58 -7.45 -0.32 -6.23
CA TRP A 58 -7.90 0.57 -5.14
C TRP A 58 -8.51 -0.14 -3.92
N TYR A 59 -8.60 -1.47 -3.91
CA TYR A 59 -9.21 -2.24 -2.82
C TYR A 59 -8.46 -2.09 -1.47
N PRO A 60 -7.12 -2.19 -1.38
CA PRO A 60 -6.41 -2.14 -0.10
C PRO A 60 -6.60 -0.83 0.67
N VAL A 61 -6.75 0.31 -0.02
CA VAL A 61 -6.99 1.62 0.63
C VAL A 61 -8.26 1.63 1.50
N ARG A 62 -9.26 0.82 1.13
CA ARG A 62 -10.54 0.72 1.84
C ARG A 62 -10.52 -0.30 2.97
N GLN A 63 -9.71 -1.34 2.84
CA GLN A 63 -9.69 -2.47 3.77
C GLN A 63 -8.59 -2.37 4.84
N VAL A 64 -7.52 -1.63 4.55
CA VAL A 64 -6.41 -1.49 5.50
C VAL A 64 -6.87 -0.82 6.79
N VAL A 65 -6.27 -1.23 7.91
CA VAL A 65 -6.47 -0.61 9.22
C VAL A 65 -6.37 0.91 9.16
N SER A 66 -7.26 1.58 9.90
CA SER A 66 -7.54 3.02 9.74
C SER A 66 -6.28 3.91 9.76
N PHE A 67 -5.37 3.65 10.70
CA PHE A 67 -4.16 4.45 10.87
C PHE A 67 -3.10 4.29 9.76
N LYS A 68 -3.24 3.30 8.86
CA LYS A 68 -2.39 3.14 7.66
C LYS A 68 -3.04 3.67 6.38
N ARG A 69 -4.33 4.02 6.39
CA ARG A 69 -5.10 4.36 5.18
C ARG A 69 -4.51 5.52 4.39
N ASP A 70 -4.04 6.56 5.06
CA ASP A 70 -3.49 7.74 4.38
C ASP A 70 -2.15 7.43 3.70
N VAL A 71 -1.28 6.66 4.38
CA VAL A 71 -0.02 6.17 3.79
C VAL A 71 -0.32 5.33 2.56
N TYR A 72 -1.26 4.37 2.66
CA TYR A 72 -1.67 3.56 1.51
C TYR A 72 -2.22 4.43 0.37
N ARG A 73 -3.08 5.42 0.66
CA ARG A 73 -3.62 6.33 -0.37
C ARG A 73 -2.50 7.06 -1.11
N MET A 74 -1.49 7.55 -0.39
CA MET A 74 -0.34 8.25 -0.98
C MET A 74 0.49 7.31 -1.87
N VAL A 75 0.87 6.14 -1.36
CA VAL A 75 1.65 5.13 -2.10
C VAL A 75 0.93 4.72 -3.39
N MET A 76 -0.35 4.38 -3.27
CA MET A 76 -1.13 3.88 -4.40
C MET A 76 -1.37 4.98 -5.44
N LYS A 77 -1.51 6.24 -5.03
CA LYS A 77 -1.59 7.36 -5.97
C LYS A 77 -0.27 7.57 -6.71
N GLU A 78 0.86 7.49 -6.03
CA GLU A 78 2.20 7.63 -6.63
C GLU A 78 2.48 6.51 -7.65
N PHE A 79 2.06 5.28 -7.33
CA PHE A 79 2.26 4.12 -8.19
C PHE A 79 1.20 3.92 -9.29
N ALA A 80 0.08 4.66 -9.25
CA ALA A 80 -1.05 4.44 -10.16
C ALA A 80 -0.65 4.53 -11.63
N ASN A 81 0.20 5.50 -11.99
CA ASN A 81 0.63 5.70 -13.38
C ASN A 81 1.47 4.54 -13.92
N PHE A 82 2.16 3.80 -13.03
CA PHE A 82 2.99 2.66 -13.40
C PHE A 82 2.23 1.33 -13.33
N ALA A 83 1.32 1.20 -12.36
CA ALA A 83 0.55 -0.01 -12.13
C ALA A 83 -0.71 -0.13 -13.00
N LEU A 84 -1.26 1.00 -13.49
CA LEU A 84 -2.48 1.05 -14.31
C LEU A 84 -2.23 1.67 -15.70
N PRO A 85 -1.28 1.15 -16.50
CA PRO A 85 -0.86 1.78 -17.76
C PRO A 85 -1.97 1.89 -18.82
N LEU A 86 -3.06 1.13 -18.71
CA LEU A 86 -4.13 1.07 -19.72
C LEU A 86 -5.35 1.97 -19.43
N THR A 87 -5.39 2.68 -18.29
CA THR A 87 -6.57 3.51 -17.91
C THR A 87 -6.32 5.02 -17.94
N TYR A 88 -5.08 5.44 -18.20
CA TYR A 88 -4.74 6.85 -18.36
C TYR A 88 -4.60 7.23 -19.85
N GLU A 89 -5.52 6.76 -20.70
CA GLU A 89 -5.79 7.54 -21.90
C GLU A 89 -6.32 8.89 -21.41
N ARG A 90 -5.53 9.95 -21.67
CA ARG A 90 -5.87 11.35 -21.43
C ARG A 90 -7.33 11.57 -21.81
N ARG A 91 -8.24 11.69 -20.84
CA ARG A 91 -9.53 12.33 -21.10
C ARG A 91 -9.18 13.74 -21.55
N PRO A 92 -9.40 14.14 -22.82
CA PRO A 92 -9.15 15.50 -23.23
C PRO A 92 -10.03 16.39 -22.36
N ASP A 93 -9.44 17.39 -21.74
CA ASP A 93 -10.14 18.39 -20.95
C ASP A 93 -11.22 19.04 -21.81
N ARG A 94 -12.49 18.64 -21.61
CA ARG A 94 -13.65 19.16 -22.36
C ARG A 94 -13.97 20.62 -21.98
N ARG A 95 -13.13 21.32 -21.19
CA ARG A 95 -13.37 22.71 -20.76
C ARG A 95 -12.84 23.81 -21.70
N LYS A 96 -12.26 23.51 -22.86
CA LYS A 96 -11.79 24.54 -23.83
C LYS A 96 -12.56 24.61 -25.16
N ARG A 97 -13.88 24.38 -25.14
CA ARG A 97 -14.76 24.70 -26.29
C ARG A 97 -16.02 25.41 -25.81
N ARG A 98 -15.87 26.67 -25.42
CA ARG A 98 -16.91 27.72 -25.37
C ARG A 98 -16.21 29.03 -24.98
N ALA A 99 -15.66 29.68 -26.00
CA ALA A 99 -15.36 31.11 -26.07
C ALA A 99 -15.49 31.47 -27.55
#